data_AF-A0A937EV10-F1
#
_entry.id   AF-A0A937EV10-F1
#
_cell.length_a   1.000
_cell.length_b   1.000
_cell.length_c   1.000
_cell.angle_alpha   90.00
_cell.angle_beta   90.00
_cell.angle_gamma   90.00
#
_symmetry.space_group_name_H-M   'P 1'
#
loop_
_entity.id
_entity.type
_entity.pdbx_description
1 polymer ?
#
loop_
_entity_poly.entity_id
_entity_poly.type
_entity_poly.pdbx_seq_one_letter_code
_entity_poly.pdbx_strand_id
1 'polypeptide(L)'
;MPKIRLGKWQFWLLSIGLILLLGATLKVFTMGQPSTRSSELATTKLAPEPQALAAGTDRQPLTTDEIYQRVNPAVVTIYTAQGVGAGSIVRSDGLVLTNRHVVQNAPEVKIKTANGESFVGKVIDLDLRYDLALLQLRGPSRHLPTVTFASTSQLKLGDLVFAIGSPAGKSGVFTTGTFTRLTQHGSLQTSAGLLSEGNSGGPLLNRHGEVIGINKGVLTDRSGLATSIEAAKALIQRHDVIYKRQNSTIQS
;
A
#
# COMPACT_ATOMS: atom_id res chain seq x y z
N MET A 1 20.65 -28.70 42.20
CA MET A 1 19.25 -28.39 41.79
C MET A 1 19.06 -26.87 41.82
N PRO A 2 18.94 -26.19 40.67
CA PRO A 2 18.83 -24.73 40.66
C PRO A 2 17.36 -24.28 40.80
N LYS A 3 17.13 -23.31 41.69
CA LYS A 3 15.84 -22.68 41.97
C LYS A 3 15.48 -21.70 40.85
N ILE A 4 14.36 -21.93 40.18
CA ILE A 4 13.79 -21.03 39.17
C ILE A 4 13.05 -19.89 39.88
N ARG A 5 13.44 -18.64 39.62
CA ARG A 5 12.74 -17.43 40.10
C ARG A 5 11.64 -17.07 39.10
N LEU A 6 10.37 -17.16 39.51
CA LEU A 6 9.23 -16.62 38.77
C LEU A 6 9.13 -15.10 38.99
N GLY A 7 9.16 -14.35 37.88
CA GLY A 7 9.00 -12.89 37.83
C GLY A 7 7.58 -12.48 37.43
N LYS A 8 6.93 -11.83 38.40
CA LYS A 8 5.67 -11.08 38.44
C LYS A 8 5.20 -10.45 37.12
N TRP A 9 4.02 -10.87 36.63
CA TRP A 9 3.21 -10.12 35.68
C TRP A 9 2.05 -9.47 36.46
N GLN A 10 2.05 -8.15 36.56
CA GLN A 10 1.00 -7.38 37.22
C GLN A 10 -0.14 -7.09 36.25
N PHE A 11 -1.35 -7.35 36.76
CA PHE A 11 -2.65 -7.13 36.15
C PHE A 11 -2.97 -5.64 35.98
N TRP A 12 -3.62 -5.27 34.87
CA TRP A 12 -4.46 -4.08 34.79
C TRP A 12 -5.91 -4.54 34.55
N LEU A 13 -6.72 -4.46 35.61
CA LEU A 13 -8.18 -4.44 35.58
C LEU A 13 -8.63 -3.05 36.03
N LEU A 14 -9.64 -2.50 35.34
CA LEU A 14 -10.64 -1.47 35.75
C LEU A 14 -11.11 -0.77 34.45
N SER A 15 -12.39 -0.51 34.18
CA SER A 15 -13.61 -0.58 35.00
C SER A 15 -14.83 -0.57 34.07
N ILE A 16 -15.80 -1.43 34.37
CA ILE A 16 -17.16 -1.39 33.82
C ILE A 16 -17.95 -0.32 34.60
N GLY A 17 -18.49 0.67 33.90
CA GLY A 17 -19.46 1.63 34.42
C GLY A 17 -20.81 1.38 33.77
N LEU A 18 -21.81 1.05 34.59
CA LEU A 18 -23.13 0.58 34.23
C LEU A 18 -24.20 1.51 34.89
N ILE A 19 -25.32 1.72 34.17
CA ILE A 19 -26.67 2.16 34.61
C ILE A 19 -26.89 3.69 34.81
N LEU A 20 -27.79 4.29 33.99
CA LEU A 20 -29.15 4.65 34.42
C LEU A 20 -30.10 5.01 33.26
N LEU A 21 -31.32 4.52 33.42
CA LEU A 21 -32.51 4.53 32.58
C LEU A 21 -33.45 5.66 33.06
N LEU A 22 -33.99 6.47 32.15
CA LEU A 22 -35.18 7.34 32.26
C LEU A 22 -35.47 7.79 30.81
N GLY A 23 -36.66 7.74 30.22
CA GLY A 23 -38.02 7.84 30.71
C GLY A 23 -38.75 8.70 29.65
N ALA A 24 -39.88 8.18 29.13
CA ALA A 24 -40.53 8.54 27.87
C ALA A 24 -40.99 10.02 27.69
N THR A 25 -41.22 10.44 26.44
CA THR A 25 -42.56 10.78 25.92
C THR A 25 -42.56 11.03 24.40
N LEU A 26 -43.54 10.41 23.73
CA LEU A 26 -43.94 10.63 22.34
C LEU A 26 -44.51 12.05 22.16
N LYS A 27 -44.11 12.74 21.08
CA LYS A 27 -44.95 13.74 20.42
C LYS A 27 -45.11 13.34 18.95
N VAL A 28 -46.29 12.80 18.66
CA VAL A 28 -46.81 12.64 17.29
C VAL A 28 -47.19 14.04 16.80
N PHE A 29 -46.52 14.52 15.76
CA PHE A 29 -46.93 15.71 15.03
C PHE A 29 -47.30 15.29 13.60
N THR A 30 -48.60 15.36 13.34
CA THR A 30 -49.26 15.08 12.05
C THR A 30 -48.94 16.21 11.08
N MET A 31 -48.18 15.91 10.02
CA MET A 31 -47.99 16.84 8.90
C MET A 31 -48.66 16.24 7.66
N GLY A 32 -49.65 16.97 7.15
CA GLY A 32 -50.60 16.51 6.14
C GLY A 32 -49.95 16.17 4.80
N GLN A 33 -50.51 15.15 4.14
CA GLN A 33 -50.19 14.84 2.75
C GLN A 33 -50.89 15.84 1.82
N PRO A 34 -50.16 16.50 0.91
CA PRO A 34 -50.76 17.12 -0.25
C PRO A 34 -51.10 16.04 -1.29
N SER A 35 -52.31 16.17 -1.81
CA SER A 35 -52.99 15.37 -2.81
C SER A 35 -52.19 15.09 -4.07
N THR A 36 -52.41 13.88 -4.59
CA THR A 36 -52.08 13.46 -5.96
C THR A 36 -52.78 14.37 -6.97
N ARG A 37 -52.00 15.13 -7.75
CA ARG A 37 -52.42 15.62 -9.07
C ARG A 37 -51.65 14.86 -10.14
N SER A 38 -52.34 13.92 -10.75
CA SER A 38 -52.00 13.41 -12.07
C SER A 38 -52.10 14.57 -13.06
N SER A 39 -50.96 15.00 -13.62
CA SER A 39 -50.92 15.83 -14.82
C SER A 39 -50.00 15.17 -15.81
N GLU A 40 -50.61 14.41 -16.69
CA GLU A 40 -50.07 13.96 -17.96
C GLU A 40 -49.63 15.19 -18.78
N LEU A 41 -48.34 15.31 -19.10
CA LEU A 41 -47.88 16.28 -20.10
C LEU A 41 -46.67 15.73 -20.86
N ALA A 42 -46.92 15.45 -22.14
CA ALA A 42 -46.04 15.57 -23.29
C ALA A 42 -44.68 14.84 -23.28
N THR A 43 -44.64 13.77 -24.08
CA THR A 43 -43.43 13.15 -24.62
C THR A 43 -42.65 14.17 -25.47
N THR A 44 -41.75 14.93 -24.83
CA THR A 44 -40.68 15.63 -25.54
C THR A 44 -39.47 14.70 -25.58
N LYS A 45 -39.18 14.18 -26.77
CA LYS A 45 -37.96 13.41 -27.08
C LYS A 45 -36.76 14.35 -26.90
N LEU A 46 -36.20 14.39 -25.70
CA LEU A 46 -34.91 15.01 -25.42
C LEU A 46 -33.84 14.18 -26.15
N ALA A 47 -33.08 14.85 -27.02
CA ALA A 47 -31.84 14.34 -27.59
C ALA A 47 -30.91 13.89 -26.44
N PRO A 48 -30.07 12.86 -26.65
CA PRO A 48 -29.16 12.41 -25.60
C PRO A 48 -28.24 13.57 -25.19
N GLU A 49 -28.33 13.93 -23.92
CA GLU A 49 -27.39 14.77 -23.22
C GLU A 49 -25.97 14.22 -23.46
N PRO A 50 -24.93 15.05 -23.69
CA PRO A 50 -23.56 14.56 -23.85
C PRO A 50 -23.20 13.81 -22.56
N GLN A 51 -23.15 12.49 -22.65
CA GLN A 51 -22.77 11.63 -21.54
C GLN A 51 -21.39 12.08 -21.07
N ALA A 52 -21.35 12.72 -19.92
CA ALA A 52 -20.13 12.89 -19.15
C ALA A 52 -19.52 11.48 -19.02
N LEU A 53 -18.30 11.30 -19.55
CA LEU A 53 -17.58 10.04 -19.55
C LEU A 53 -17.63 9.40 -18.15
N ALA A 54 -18.39 8.31 -18.04
CA ALA A 54 -18.33 7.42 -16.91
C ALA A 54 -16.91 6.84 -16.83
N ALA A 55 -16.14 7.31 -15.86
CA ALA A 55 -14.86 6.74 -15.48
C ALA A 55 -15.10 5.36 -14.83
N GLY A 56 -15.04 4.32 -15.66
CA GLY A 56 -15.25 2.94 -15.24
C GLY A 56 -14.97 1.98 -16.38
N THR A 57 -13.79 2.05 -16.98
CA THR A 57 -13.35 0.99 -17.89
C THR A 57 -13.02 -0.24 -17.05
N ASP A 58 -13.90 -1.23 -17.08
CA ASP A 58 -13.65 -2.59 -16.62
C ASP A 58 -12.54 -3.19 -17.50
N ARG A 59 -11.28 -2.86 -17.16
CA ARG A 59 -10.12 -3.39 -17.88
C ARG A 59 -10.07 -4.88 -17.57
N GLN A 60 -10.05 -5.69 -18.64
CA GLN A 60 -9.87 -7.14 -18.53
C GLN A 60 -8.68 -7.44 -17.59
N PRO A 61 -8.84 -8.36 -16.62
CA PRO A 61 -7.74 -8.77 -15.76
C PRO A 61 -6.55 -9.26 -16.60
N LEU A 62 -5.34 -8.90 -16.19
CA LEU A 62 -4.13 -9.39 -16.82
C LEU A 62 -3.88 -10.85 -16.41
N THR A 63 -3.25 -11.61 -17.29
CA THR A 63 -2.66 -12.89 -16.94
C THR A 63 -1.48 -12.69 -15.98
N THR A 64 -1.09 -13.75 -15.29
CA THR A 64 0.04 -13.75 -14.36
C THR A 64 1.35 -13.30 -15.03
N ASP A 65 1.63 -13.78 -16.24
CA ASP A 65 2.84 -13.41 -16.98
C ASP A 65 2.80 -11.93 -17.40
N GLU A 66 1.66 -11.44 -17.89
CA GLU A 66 1.51 -10.01 -18.22
C GLU A 66 1.73 -9.10 -17.02
N ILE A 67 1.25 -9.48 -15.83
CA ILE A 67 1.52 -8.75 -14.59
C ILE A 67 3.01 -8.73 -14.30
N TYR A 68 3.68 -9.88 -14.40
CA TYR A 68 5.12 -9.99 -14.15
C TYR A 68 5.92 -9.14 -15.13
N GLN A 69 5.71 -9.28 -16.43
CA GLN A 69 6.44 -8.54 -17.47
C GLN A 69 6.22 -7.03 -17.34
N ARG A 70 5.01 -6.61 -16.95
CA ARG A 70 4.68 -5.19 -16.76
C ARG A 70 5.40 -4.58 -15.56
N VAL A 71 5.45 -5.29 -14.43
CA VAL A 71 5.86 -4.72 -13.15
C VAL A 71 7.32 -4.99 -12.82
N ASN A 72 7.83 -6.18 -13.12
CA ASN A 72 9.18 -6.59 -12.74
C ASN A 72 10.30 -5.62 -13.19
N PRO A 73 10.25 -4.98 -14.37
CA PRO A 73 11.24 -3.97 -14.76
C PRO A 73 11.39 -2.81 -13.77
N ALA A 74 10.33 -2.46 -13.03
CA ALA A 74 10.31 -1.41 -12.02
C ALA A 74 10.64 -1.91 -10.60
N VAL A 75 10.85 -3.22 -10.41
CA VAL A 75 11.23 -3.80 -9.13
C VAL A 75 12.75 -3.85 -9.04
N VAL A 76 13.27 -3.52 -7.87
CA VAL A 76 14.71 -3.49 -7.60
C VAL A 76 15.07 -4.38 -6.42
N THR A 77 16.28 -4.91 -6.44
CA THR A 77 16.91 -5.59 -5.31
C THR A 77 17.78 -4.60 -4.55
N ILE A 78 17.63 -4.54 -3.23
CA ILE A 78 18.39 -3.64 -2.35
C ILE A 78 19.36 -4.49 -1.52
N TYR A 79 20.64 -4.14 -1.57
CA TYR A 79 21.70 -4.80 -0.82
C TYR A 79 22.22 -3.86 0.27
N THR A 80 22.26 -4.36 1.50
CA THR A 80 22.82 -3.70 2.68
C THR A 80 23.85 -4.61 3.34
N ALA A 81 24.59 -4.09 4.33
CA ALA A 81 25.50 -4.93 5.12
C ALA A 81 24.76 -5.99 5.94
N GLN A 82 23.49 -5.76 6.25
CA GLN A 82 22.67 -6.58 7.13
C GLN A 82 21.80 -7.59 6.37
N GLY A 83 21.72 -7.48 5.04
CA GLY A 83 20.95 -8.42 4.22
C GLY A 83 20.46 -7.83 2.91
N VAL A 84 19.42 -8.50 2.37
CA VAL A 84 18.83 -8.19 1.07
C VAL A 84 17.34 -7.90 1.25
N GLY A 85 16.85 -6.89 0.53
CA GLY A 85 15.44 -6.56 0.40
C GLY A 85 15.06 -6.25 -1.05
N ALA A 86 13.83 -5.81 -1.24
CA ALA A 86 13.32 -5.36 -2.51
C ALA A 86 12.80 -3.92 -2.42
N GLY A 87 12.53 -3.30 -3.56
CA GLY A 87 11.93 -1.98 -3.66
C GLY A 87 11.18 -1.82 -4.97
N SER A 88 10.40 -0.76 -5.08
CA SER A 88 9.71 -0.36 -6.32
C SER A 88 10.15 1.02 -6.75
N ILE A 89 10.49 1.19 -8.02
CA ILE A 89 10.72 2.51 -8.62
C ILE A 89 9.34 3.16 -8.81
N VAL A 90 9.10 4.25 -8.09
CA VAL A 90 7.80 4.96 -8.06
C VAL A 90 7.81 6.25 -8.86
N ARG A 91 8.99 6.72 -9.28
CA ARG A 91 9.17 7.87 -10.17
C ARG A 91 10.34 7.61 -11.12
N SER A 92 10.19 8.05 -12.37
CA SER A 92 11.12 7.72 -13.46
C SER A 92 12.51 8.35 -13.31
N ASP A 93 12.66 9.31 -12.41
CA ASP A 93 13.94 9.92 -12.01
C ASP A 93 14.72 9.08 -10.98
N GLY A 94 14.19 7.92 -10.58
CA GLY A 94 14.85 7.00 -9.66
C GLY A 94 14.43 7.14 -8.20
N LEU A 95 13.26 7.72 -7.90
CA LEU A 95 12.67 7.57 -6.58
C LEU A 95 12.23 6.11 -6.37
N VAL A 96 12.74 5.48 -5.31
CA VAL A 96 12.44 4.10 -4.93
C VAL A 96 11.73 4.09 -3.58
N LEU A 97 10.69 3.27 -3.49
CA LEU A 97 9.95 2.97 -2.26
C LEU A 97 10.33 1.58 -1.76
N THR A 98 10.56 1.45 -0.45
CA THR A 98 10.83 0.17 0.24
C THR A 98 10.41 0.28 1.71
N ASN A 99 10.76 -0.72 2.52
CA ASN A 99 10.57 -0.69 3.96
C ASN A 99 11.71 0.03 4.70
N ARG A 100 11.36 0.68 5.81
CA ARG A 100 12.37 1.30 6.69
C ARG A 100 13.34 0.27 7.23
N HIS A 101 12.86 -0.86 7.75
CA HIS A 101 13.73 -1.87 8.36
C HIS A 101 14.77 -2.45 7.40
N VAL A 102 14.52 -2.40 6.08
CA VAL A 102 15.49 -2.83 5.06
C VAL A 102 16.71 -1.90 5.03
N VAL A 103 16.55 -0.61 5.35
CA VAL A 103 17.58 0.43 5.13
C VAL A 103 17.92 1.25 6.38
N GLN A 104 17.30 0.98 7.53
CA GLN A 104 17.35 1.82 8.73
C GLN A 104 18.76 2.10 9.28
N ASN A 105 19.73 1.23 9.00
CA ASN A 105 21.12 1.36 9.44
C ASN A 105 22.09 1.63 8.27
N ALA A 106 21.56 1.99 7.11
CA ALA A 106 22.31 2.17 5.87
C ALA A 106 21.90 3.49 5.20
N PRO A 107 22.64 4.60 5.43
CA PRO A 107 22.33 5.89 4.79
C PRO A 107 22.43 5.82 3.25
N GLU A 108 23.24 4.90 2.75
CA GLU A 108 23.35 4.55 1.34
C GLU A 108 23.35 3.03 1.17
N VAL A 109 22.80 2.58 0.05
CA VAL A 109 22.65 1.16 -0.27
C VAL A 109 22.99 0.89 -1.74
N LYS A 110 23.40 -0.33 -2.06
CA LYS A 110 23.53 -0.78 -3.44
C LYS A 110 22.17 -1.26 -3.93
N ILE A 111 21.71 -0.72 -5.05
CA ILE A 111 20.44 -1.10 -5.67
C ILE A 111 20.72 -1.70 -7.04
N LYS A 112 20.08 -2.84 -7.34
CA LYS A 112 20.18 -3.50 -8.64
C LYS A 112 18.79 -3.61 -9.25
N THR A 113 18.64 -3.16 -10.50
CA THR A 113 17.38 -3.28 -11.26
C THR A 113 17.22 -4.69 -11.83
N ALA A 114 16.01 -5.03 -12.27
CA ALA A 114 15.72 -6.32 -12.90
C ALA A 114 16.55 -6.59 -14.18
N ASN A 115 16.93 -5.54 -14.92
CA ASN A 115 17.81 -5.67 -16.10
C ASN A 115 19.31 -5.74 -15.75
N GLY A 116 19.67 -5.70 -14.46
CA GLY A 116 21.03 -5.88 -13.98
C GLY A 116 21.84 -4.60 -13.75
N GLU A 117 21.33 -3.42 -14.11
CA GLU A 117 21.97 -2.14 -13.81
C GLU A 117 22.11 -1.95 -12.29
N SER A 118 23.23 -1.36 -11.87
CA SER A 118 23.53 -1.13 -10.45
C SER A 118 23.68 0.36 -10.17
N PHE A 119 23.06 0.80 -9.08
CA PHE A 119 23.03 2.18 -8.62
C PHE A 119 23.43 2.26 -7.15
N VAL A 120 23.94 3.43 -6.76
CA VAL A 120 23.97 3.85 -5.36
C VAL A 120 22.63 4.54 -5.06
N GLY A 121 21.90 4.04 -4.07
CA GLY A 121 20.68 4.65 -3.56
C GLY A 121 20.94 5.37 -2.25
N LYS A 122 20.57 6.65 -2.15
CA LYS A 122 20.62 7.41 -0.89
C LYS A 122 19.25 7.33 -0.21
N VAL A 123 19.21 7.07 1.10
CA VAL A 123 17.98 7.19 1.89
C VAL A 123 17.64 8.67 2.07
N ILE A 124 16.44 9.08 1.65
CA ILE A 124 16.03 10.50 1.65
C ILE A 124 14.84 10.81 2.55
N ASP A 125 14.04 9.81 2.92
CA ASP A 125 12.93 9.96 3.87
C ASP A 125 12.59 8.62 4.53
N LEU A 126 12.12 8.65 5.77
CA LEU A 126 11.75 7.48 6.56
C LEU A 126 10.38 7.71 7.22
N ASP A 127 9.58 6.66 7.30
CA ASP A 127 8.35 6.60 8.08
C ASP A 127 8.47 5.57 9.20
N LEU A 128 8.46 6.07 10.44
CA LEU A 128 8.55 5.26 11.65
C LEU A 128 7.27 4.46 11.93
N ARG A 129 6.11 5.02 11.58
CA ARG A 129 4.80 4.46 11.90
C ARG A 129 4.44 3.30 10.98
N TYR A 130 4.69 3.46 9.69
CA TYR A 130 4.30 2.51 8.66
C TYR A 130 5.44 1.65 8.15
N ASP A 131 6.67 1.87 8.66
CA ASP A 131 7.86 1.12 8.27
C ASP A 131 8.14 1.23 6.77
N LEU A 132 8.21 2.48 6.29
CA LEU A 132 8.47 2.81 4.89
C LEU A 132 9.71 3.69 4.77
N ALA A 133 10.37 3.63 3.61
CA ALA A 133 11.50 4.48 3.27
C ALA A 133 11.44 4.91 1.81
N LEU A 134 11.91 6.13 1.54
CA LEU A 134 12.19 6.61 0.19
C LEU A 134 13.70 6.66 -0.02
N LEU A 135 14.11 6.20 -1.20
CA LEU A 135 15.48 6.26 -1.66
C LEU A 135 15.56 6.98 -3.00
N GLN A 136 16.65 7.70 -3.22
CA GLN A 136 16.96 8.32 -4.50
C GLN A 136 18.14 7.60 -5.15
N LEU A 137 17.95 7.07 -6.35
CA LEU A 137 19.04 6.54 -7.18
C LEU A 137 19.92 7.69 -7.67
N ARG A 138 21.24 7.49 -7.62
CA ARG A 138 22.23 8.42 -8.18
C ARG A 138 22.52 8.11 -9.65
N GLY A 139 22.40 9.13 -10.49
CA GLY A 139 22.85 9.07 -11.89
C GLY A 139 22.12 8.11 -12.83
N PRO A 140 20.79 7.88 -12.76
CA PRO A 140 20.09 7.30 -13.91
C PRO A 140 20.36 8.13 -15.16
N SER A 141 20.84 7.49 -16.23
CA SER A 141 21.11 8.15 -17.52
C SER A 141 19.86 8.26 -18.40
N ARG A 142 18.75 7.64 -17.99
CA ARG A 142 17.48 7.58 -18.71
C ARG A 142 16.32 7.47 -17.72
N HIS A 143 15.11 7.73 -18.21
CA HIS A 143 13.89 7.45 -17.46
C HIS A 143 13.77 5.95 -17.16
N LEU A 144 13.54 5.65 -15.89
CA LEU A 144 13.35 4.30 -15.40
C LEU A 144 11.88 3.88 -15.48
N PRO A 145 11.58 2.58 -15.70
CA PRO A 145 10.23 2.06 -15.59
C PRO A 145 9.70 2.27 -14.17
N THR A 146 8.41 2.54 -14.04
CA THR A 146 7.76 2.82 -12.76
C THR A 146 6.56 1.92 -12.53
N VAL A 147 6.29 1.63 -11.26
CA VAL A 147 5.03 1.00 -10.87
C VAL A 147 3.87 2.00 -10.92
N THR A 148 2.65 1.50 -11.01
CA THR A 148 1.42 2.29 -10.85
C THR A 148 0.71 1.86 -9.57
N PHE A 149 -0.15 2.74 -9.02
CA PHE A 149 -0.79 2.50 -7.73
C PHE A 149 -2.31 2.43 -7.87
N ALA A 150 -2.91 1.43 -7.24
CA ALA A 150 -4.36 1.36 -7.06
C ALA A 150 -4.77 1.86 -5.66
N SER A 151 -6.06 1.97 -5.39
CA SER A 151 -6.56 2.12 -4.01
C SER A 151 -6.93 0.75 -3.46
N THR A 152 -6.76 0.57 -2.15
CA THR A 152 -7.24 -0.62 -1.44
C THR A 152 -8.74 -0.58 -1.14
N SER A 153 -9.43 0.53 -1.41
CA SER A 153 -10.87 0.70 -1.16
C SER A 153 -11.77 -0.27 -1.93
N GLN A 154 -11.30 -0.79 -3.06
CA GLN A 154 -12.04 -1.75 -3.89
C GLN A 154 -11.62 -3.21 -3.64
N LEU A 155 -10.65 -3.45 -2.74
CA LEU A 155 -10.12 -4.77 -2.47
C LEU A 155 -11.12 -5.59 -1.66
N LYS A 156 -11.45 -6.79 -2.14
CA LYS A 156 -12.40 -7.71 -1.53
C LYS A 156 -11.69 -8.96 -1.03
N LEU A 157 -12.20 -9.52 0.06
CA LEU A 157 -11.72 -10.80 0.58
C LEU A 157 -11.76 -11.86 -0.53
N GLY A 158 -10.65 -12.59 -0.70
CA GLY A 158 -10.50 -13.59 -1.75
C GLY A 158 -9.96 -13.05 -3.08
N ASP A 159 -9.83 -11.73 -3.26
CA ASP A 159 -9.22 -11.17 -4.48
C ASP A 159 -7.80 -11.72 -4.66
N LEU A 160 -7.47 -12.08 -5.90
CA LEU A 160 -6.12 -12.50 -6.27
C LEU A 160 -5.14 -11.34 -6.07
N VAL A 161 -4.01 -11.65 -5.45
CA VAL A 161 -2.90 -10.72 -5.25
C VAL A 161 -1.58 -11.40 -5.59
N PHE A 162 -0.61 -10.58 -5.97
CA PHE A 162 0.69 -11.03 -6.44
C PHE A 162 1.79 -10.25 -5.75
N ALA A 163 2.87 -10.92 -5.36
CA ALA A 163 4.03 -10.28 -4.75
C ALA A 163 5.28 -10.55 -5.58
N ILE A 164 6.06 -9.50 -5.81
CA ILE A 164 7.37 -9.57 -6.45
C ILE A 164 8.44 -9.17 -5.44
N GLY A 165 9.54 -9.90 -5.40
CA GLY A 165 10.68 -9.51 -4.57
C GLY A 165 11.97 -10.23 -4.95
N SER A 166 12.91 -10.26 -4.00
CA SER A 166 14.28 -10.72 -4.23
C SER A 166 14.79 -11.66 -3.12
N PRO A 167 14.11 -12.79 -2.84
CA PRO A 167 14.51 -13.69 -1.77
C PRO A 167 15.88 -14.30 -2.08
N ALA A 168 16.75 -14.32 -1.06
CA ALA A 168 18.16 -14.71 -1.19
C ALA A 168 18.93 -13.98 -2.33
N GLY A 169 18.50 -12.75 -2.70
CA GLY A 169 19.11 -11.97 -3.78
C GLY A 169 18.75 -12.41 -5.20
N LYS A 170 17.83 -13.37 -5.35
CA LYS A 170 17.28 -13.78 -6.65
C LYS A 170 16.19 -12.79 -7.06
N SER A 171 16.54 -11.82 -7.92
CA SER A 171 15.62 -10.78 -8.37
C SER A 171 14.42 -11.37 -9.14
N GLY A 172 13.23 -10.78 -8.94
CA GLY A 172 12.03 -11.10 -9.71
C GLY A 172 11.30 -12.37 -9.28
N VAL A 173 11.48 -12.84 -8.04
CA VAL A 173 10.66 -13.96 -7.56
C VAL A 173 9.22 -13.50 -7.42
N PHE A 174 8.34 -14.18 -8.16
CA PHE A 174 6.94 -13.86 -8.31
C PHE A 174 6.07 -14.89 -7.58
N THR A 175 5.13 -14.42 -6.77
CA THR A 175 4.34 -15.26 -5.86
C THR A 175 2.88 -14.83 -5.89
N THR A 176 1.96 -15.78 -5.79
CA THR A 176 0.51 -15.54 -5.90
C THR A 176 -0.20 -15.97 -4.64
N GLY A 177 -1.27 -15.27 -4.28
CA GLY A 177 -2.20 -15.68 -3.24
C GLY A 177 -3.50 -14.88 -3.32
N THR A 178 -4.17 -14.80 -2.19
CA THR A 178 -5.44 -14.07 -2.04
C THR A 178 -5.33 -13.04 -0.94
N PHE A 179 -6.08 -11.94 -1.06
CA PHE A 179 -6.27 -10.99 0.02
C PHE A 179 -7.18 -11.61 1.10
N THR A 180 -6.73 -11.58 2.36
CA THR A 180 -7.42 -12.28 3.46
C THR A 180 -7.97 -11.33 4.53
N ARG A 181 -7.37 -10.16 4.75
CA ARG A 181 -7.83 -9.21 5.77
C ARG A 181 -7.18 -7.83 5.64
N LEU A 182 -7.94 -6.77 5.89
CA LEU A 182 -7.41 -5.45 6.26
C LEU A 182 -7.33 -5.37 7.78
N THR A 183 -6.15 -5.09 8.34
CA THR A 183 -6.00 -4.92 9.79
C THR A 183 -6.46 -3.53 10.24
N GLN A 184 -6.77 -3.38 11.53
CA GLN A 184 -7.14 -2.08 12.11
C GLN A 184 -6.06 -1.00 11.97
N HIS A 185 -4.80 -1.40 11.76
CA HIS A 185 -3.67 -0.49 11.56
C HIS A 185 -3.38 -0.19 10.09
N GLY A 186 -4.24 -0.64 9.17
CA GLY A 186 -4.11 -0.38 7.73
C GLY A 186 -3.08 -1.27 7.02
N SER A 187 -2.74 -2.43 7.60
CA SER A 187 -1.93 -3.44 6.92
C SER A 187 -2.82 -4.42 6.16
N LEU A 188 -2.34 -4.88 5.01
CA LEU A 188 -2.97 -5.92 4.22
C LEU A 188 -2.40 -7.27 4.62
N GLN A 189 -3.27 -8.24 4.89
CA GLN A 189 -2.89 -9.64 5.05
C GLN A 189 -3.27 -10.43 3.82
N THR A 190 -2.42 -11.40 3.48
CA THR A 190 -2.56 -12.22 2.29
C THR A 190 -2.12 -13.64 2.54
N SER A 191 -2.69 -14.58 1.78
CA SER A 191 -2.22 -15.96 1.66
C SER A 191 -1.08 -16.11 0.65
N ALA A 192 -0.60 -15.03 0.02
CA ALA A 192 0.58 -15.02 -0.83
C ALA A 192 1.81 -15.36 0.02
N GLY A 193 1.96 -16.67 0.23
CA GLY A 193 2.74 -17.27 1.28
C GLY A 193 4.17 -17.49 0.83
N LEU A 194 4.88 -16.41 0.53
CA LEU A 194 6.32 -16.45 0.29
C LEU A 194 6.99 -15.10 0.61
N LEU A 195 6.41 -14.26 1.48
CA LEU A 195 7.07 -13.04 1.95
C LEU A 195 8.23 -13.33 2.94
N SER A 196 9.17 -14.20 2.55
CA SER A 196 10.41 -14.47 3.29
C SER A 196 11.37 -13.28 3.22
N GLU A 197 12.49 -13.38 3.94
CA GLU A 197 13.63 -12.47 3.80
C GLU A 197 13.97 -12.25 2.32
N GLY A 198 14.08 -10.98 1.91
CA GLY A 198 14.31 -10.55 0.53
C GLY A 198 13.06 -10.13 -0.26
N ASN A 199 11.84 -10.44 0.21
CA ASN A 199 10.61 -9.87 -0.39
C ASN A 199 10.14 -8.58 0.29
N SER A 200 10.61 -8.31 1.51
CA SER A 200 10.34 -7.06 2.22
C SER A 200 10.77 -5.85 1.39
N GLY A 201 9.86 -4.89 1.23
CA GLY A 201 10.01 -3.69 0.41
C GLY A 201 9.53 -3.84 -1.03
N GLY A 202 9.29 -5.06 -1.51
CA GLY A 202 8.73 -5.32 -2.83
C GLY A 202 7.22 -5.01 -2.92
N PRO A 203 6.66 -4.91 -4.13
CA PRO A 203 5.24 -4.58 -4.29
C PRO A 203 4.32 -5.79 -4.05
N LEU A 204 3.14 -5.50 -3.48
CA LEU A 204 1.95 -6.34 -3.52
C LEU A 204 0.99 -5.75 -4.58
N LEU A 205 0.53 -6.57 -5.50
CA LEU A 205 -0.15 -6.18 -6.74
C LEU A 205 -1.57 -6.74 -6.80
N ASN A 206 -2.47 -6.00 -7.44
CA ASN A 206 -3.78 -6.50 -7.87
C ASN A 206 -3.69 -7.21 -9.24
N ARG A 207 -4.83 -7.70 -9.74
CA ARG A 207 -4.97 -8.36 -11.06
C ARG A 207 -4.71 -7.47 -12.28
N HIS A 208 -4.45 -6.19 -12.08
CA HIS A 208 -4.14 -5.22 -13.13
C HIS A 208 -2.66 -4.81 -13.12
N GLY A 209 -1.85 -5.40 -12.23
CA GLY A 209 -0.43 -5.05 -12.07
C GLY A 209 -0.21 -3.72 -11.37
N GLU A 210 -1.20 -3.23 -10.63
CA GLU A 210 -1.11 -2.00 -9.85
C GLU A 210 -0.76 -2.33 -8.39
N VAL A 211 0.13 -1.56 -7.79
CA VAL A 211 0.54 -1.75 -6.40
C VAL A 211 -0.58 -1.33 -5.47
N ILE A 212 -0.96 -2.27 -4.60
CA ILE A 212 -1.94 -2.09 -3.52
C ILE A 212 -1.27 -2.10 -2.14
N GLY A 213 -0.02 -2.57 -2.04
CA GLY A 213 0.75 -2.51 -0.81
C GLY A 213 2.23 -2.80 -0.97
N ILE A 214 2.97 -2.66 0.13
CA ILE A 214 4.41 -2.88 0.23
C ILE A 214 4.68 -4.04 1.18
N ASN A 215 5.28 -5.11 0.67
CA ASN A 215 5.51 -6.36 1.39
C ASN A 215 6.39 -6.14 2.63
N LYS A 216 6.00 -6.68 3.79
CA LYS A 216 6.73 -6.54 5.06
C LYS A 216 7.40 -7.81 5.53
N GLY A 217 6.74 -8.95 5.33
CA GLY A 217 7.20 -10.24 5.83
C GLY A 217 6.03 -11.20 6.07
N VAL A 218 6.30 -12.29 6.78
CA VAL A 218 5.30 -13.29 7.17
C VAL A 218 5.00 -13.19 8.68
N LEU A 219 3.73 -13.33 9.06
CA LEU A 219 3.28 -13.49 10.43
C LEU A 219 3.50 -14.93 10.94
N THR A 220 3.33 -15.14 12.24
CA THR A 220 3.48 -16.46 12.89
C THR A 220 2.48 -17.50 12.38
N ASP A 221 1.30 -17.06 11.93
CA ASP A 221 0.28 -17.91 11.31
C ASP A 221 0.55 -18.20 9.82
N ARG A 222 1.75 -17.85 9.34
CA ARG A 222 2.22 -18.00 7.94
C ARG A 222 1.50 -17.10 6.92
N SER A 223 0.66 -16.16 7.36
CA SER A 223 0.09 -15.17 6.46
C SER A 223 1.11 -14.08 6.12
N GLY A 224 1.10 -13.61 4.88
CA GLY A 224 1.89 -12.47 4.45
C GLY A 224 1.29 -11.15 4.96
N LEU A 225 2.15 -10.19 5.27
CA LEU A 225 1.77 -8.84 5.67
C LEU A 225 2.35 -7.81 4.71
N ALA A 226 1.56 -6.81 4.34
CA ALA A 226 1.99 -5.64 3.57
C ALA A 226 1.45 -4.34 4.18
N THR A 227 2.19 -3.25 4.05
CA THR A 227 1.66 -1.90 4.32
C THR A 227 0.74 -1.49 3.18
N SER A 228 -0.43 -0.93 3.46
CA SER A 228 -1.30 -0.37 2.41
C SER A 228 -0.61 0.72 1.60
N ILE A 229 -0.95 0.79 0.31
CA ILE A 229 -0.39 1.79 -0.60
C ILE A 229 -0.81 3.23 -0.22
N GLU A 230 -1.92 3.41 0.49
CA GLU A 230 -2.35 4.72 1.00
C GLU A 230 -1.30 5.35 1.93
N ALA A 231 -0.67 4.57 2.81
CA ALA A 231 0.40 5.07 3.68
C ALA A 231 1.64 5.48 2.87
N ALA A 232 1.98 4.72 1.82
CA ALA A 232 3.09 5.05 0.94
C ALA A 232 2.83 6.31 0.11
N LYS A 233 1.61 6.49 -0.40
CA LYS A 233 1.19 7.72 -1.09
C LYS A 233 1.32 8.93 -0.17
N ALA A 234 0.92 8.80 1.09
CA ALA A 234 1.08 9.86 2.09
C ALA A 234 2.56 10.21 2.36
N LEU A 235 3.45 9.21 2.42
CA LEU A 235 4.89 9.43 2.55
C LEU A 235 5.46 10.20 1.35
N ILE A 236 5.15 9.77 0.13
CA ILE A 236 5.60 10.42 -1.11
C ILE A 236 5.09 11.87 -1.17
N GLN A 237 3.81 12.09 -0.90
CA GLN A 237 3.22 13.43 -0.89
C GLN A 237 3.87 14.35 0.16
N ARG A 238 4.09 13.83 1.37
CA ARG A 238 4.78 14.57 2.44
C ARG A 238 6.19 14.98 1.99
N HIS A 239 6.93 14.04 1.41
CA HIS A 239 8.29 14.28 0.91
C HIS A 239 8.30 15.40 -0.14
N ASP A 240 7.40 15.34 -1.13
CA ASP A 240 7.32 16.33 -2.20
C ASP A 240 7.03 17.74 -1.68
N VAL A 241 6.15 17.87 -0.67
CA VAL A 241 5.83 19.17 -0.06
C VAL A 241 7.05 19.74 0.66
N ILE A 242 7.78 18.92 1.42
CA ILE A 242 8.97 19.37 2.15
C ILE A 242 10.08 19.77 1.16
N TYR A 243 10.32 18.94 0.15
CA TYR A 243 11.34 19.18 -0.87
C TYR A 243 11.08 20.50 -1.63
N LYS A 244 9.84 20.72 -2.08
CA LYS A 244 9.46 21.97 -2.76
C LYS A 244 9.69 23.21 -1.89
N ARG A 245 9.36 23.16 -0.60
CA ARG A 245 9.56 24.28 0.33
C ARG A 245 11.03 24.64 0.49
N GLN A 246 11.89 23.63 0.64
CA GLN A 246 13.34 23.85 0.78
C GLN A 246 13.93 24.52 -0.46
N ASN A 247 13.51 24.10 -1.66
CA ASN A 247 14.01 24.69 -2.90
C ASN A 247 13.42 26.07 -3.20
N SER A 248 12.21 26.40 -2.73
CA SER A 248 11.65 27.75 -2.88
C SER A 248 12.32 28.79 -1.99
N THR A 249 12.77 28.42 -0.78
CA THR A 249 13.46 29.34 0.15
C THR A 249 14.89 29.68 -0.30
N ILE A 250 15.51 28.86 -1.15
CA ILE A 250 16.87 29.10 -1.66
C ILE A 250 16.86 30.07 -2.87
N GLN A 251 15.70 30.29 -3.50
CA GLN A 251 15.54 31.12 -4.69
C GLN A 251 14.95 32.52 -4.38
N SER A 252 14.72 32.85 -3.11
CA SER A 252 14.20 34.14 -2.62
C SER A 252 15.22 34.85 -1.75
#